data_AF-R5BIS3-F1
#
_entry.id   AF-R5BIS3-F1
#
_cell.length_a   1.000
_cell.length_b   1.000
_cell.length_c   1.000
_cell.angle_alpha   90.00
_cell.angle_beta   90.00
_cell.angle_gamma   90.00
#
_symmetry.space_group_name_H-M   'P 1'
#
loop_
_entity.id
_entity.type
_entity.pdbx_description
1 polymer ?
#
loop_
_entity_poly.entity_id
_entity_poly.type
_entity_poly.pdbx_seq_one_letter_code
_entity_poly.pdbx_strand_id
1 'polypeptide(L)'
;MSINEIIMYIMVLFMIIGGIDKCIGNKLGLGEKFEEGIMAMGALAMSMVGIITIAPILAKVLSPIVVPVYTMLGADPSMFATTLLANDMGALR
;
A
#
# COMPACT_ATOMS: atom_id res chain seq x y z
N MET A 1 -8.43 19.96 13.91
CA MET A 1 -7.56 18.91 13.36
C MET A 1 -8.20 17.57 13.62
N SER A 2 -8.42 16.81 12.55
CA SER A 2 -8.89 15.43 12.65
C SER A 2 -7.81 14.55 13.28
N ILE A 3 -8.18 13.46 13.95
CA ILE A 3 -7.22 12.52 14.54
C ILE A 3 -6.18 12.05 13.51
N ASN A 4 -6.61 11.84 12.26
CA ASN A 4 -5.73 11.49 11.14
C ASN A 4 -4.62 12.53 10.92
N GLU A 5 -4.96 13.81 10.90
CA GLU A 5 -3.97 14.89 10.68
C GLU A 5 -2.93 14.92 11.80
N ILE A 6 -3.36 14.70 13.04
CA ILE A 6 -2.45 14.64 14.21
C ILE A 6 -1.47 13.47 14.07
N ILE A 7 -1.95 12.29 13.68
CA ILE A 7 -1.12 11.10 13.46
C ILE A 7 -0.10 11.37 12.34
N MET A 8 -0.55 11.95 11.22
CA MET A 8 0.32 12.31 10.10
C MET A 8 1.42 13.30 10.50
N TYR A 9 1.09 14.33 11.29
CA TYR A 9 2.08 15.27 11.80
C TYR A 9 3.15 14.60 12.66
N ILE A 10 2.76 13.67 13.53
CA ILE A 10 3.70 12.90 14.36
C ILE A 10 4.61 12.05 13.48
N MET A 11 4.07 11.35 12.47
CA MET A 11 4.86 10.54 11.53
C MET A 11 5.89 11.40 10.78
N VAL A 12 5.48 12.56 10.27
CA VAL A 12 6.37 13.49 9.56
C VAL A 12 7.48 14.02 10.47
N LEU A 13 7.17 14.32 11.74
CA LEU A 13 8.18 14.73 12.72
C LEU A 13 9.28 13.67 12.87
N PHE A 14 8.91 12.41 13.06
CA PHE A 14 9.89 11.31 13.16
C PHE A 14 10.66 11.08 11.86
N MET A 15 10.03 11.27 10.70
CA MET A 15 10.70 11.22 9.40
C MET A 15 11.78 12.30 9.27
N ILE A 16 11.48 13.54 9.68
CA ILE A 16 12.44 14.65 9.67
C ILE A 16 13.60 14.37 10.64
N ILE A 17 13.30 13.89 11.85
CA ILE A 17 14.33 13.54 12.84
C ILE A 17 15.25 12.43 12.30
N GLY A 18 14.69 11.37 11.71
CA GLY A 18 15.47 10.28 11.10
C GLY A 18 16.34 10.75 9.93
N GLY A 19 15.82 11.64 9.08
CA GLY A 19 16.59 12.26 7.99
C GLY A 19 17.73 13.15 8.48
N ILE A 20 17.49 13.96 9.52
CA ILE A 20 18.52 14.79 10.14
C ILE A 20 19.58 13.93 10.82
N ASP A 21 19.18 12.87 11.55
CA ASP A 21 20.13 11.95 12.18
C ASP A 21 21.00 11.24 11.14
N LYS A 22 20.43 10.85 9.99
CA LYS A 22 21.20 10.31 8.86
C LYS A 22 22.27 11.30 8.36
N CYS A 23 21.92 12.57 8.19
CA CYS A 23 22.84 13.62 7.71
C CYS A 23 23.99 13.91 8.68
N ILE A 24 23.78 13.75 10.00
CA ILE A 24 24.77 14.05 11.05
C ILE A 24 25.69 12.83 11.35
N GLY A 25 25.53 11.74 10.61
CA GLY A 25 26.36 10.54 10.75
C GLY A 25 25.74 9.45 11.62
N ASN A 26 24.41 9.40 11.70
CA ASN A 26 23.64 8.32 12.30
C ASN A 26 23.98 8.04 13.78
N LYS A 27 24.11 9.09 14.58
CA LYS A 27 24.53 8.97 15.99
C LYS A 27 23.44 8.36 16.89
N LEU A 28 22.18 8.54 16.51
CA LEU A 28 21.03 7.98 17.25
C LEU A 28 20.56 6.63 16.65
N GLY A 29 21.13 6.19 15.53
CA GLY A 29 20.73 4.97 14.82
C GLY A 29 19.36 5.06 14.13
N LEU A 30 18.73 6.24 14.14
CA LEU A 30 17.42 6.47 13.51
C LEU A 30 17.56 6.67 12.01
N GLY A 31 18.70 7.18 11.55
CA GLY A 31 19.03 7.32 10.13
C GLY A 31 19.10 5.99 9.37
N GLU A 32 19.50 4.90 10.04
CA GLU A 32 19.45 3.54 9.47
C GLU A 32 17.99 3.10 9.21
N LYS A 33 17.09 3.33 10.17
CA LYS A 33 15.66 3.04 10.01
C LYS A 33 14.98 3.93 8.99
N PHE A 34 15.43 5.17 8.87
CA PHE A 34 15.00 6.06 7.79
C PHE A 34 15.39 5.49 6.42
N GLU A 35 16.64 5.04 6.25
CA GLU A 35 17.12 4.46 4.99
C GLU A 35 16.42 3.13 4.65
N GLU A 36 16.23 2.25 5.63
CA GLU A 36 15.40 1.04 5.48
C GLU A 36 13.99 1.40 5.00
N GLY A 37 13.38 2.46 5.56
CA GLY A 37 12.08 2.96 5.15
C GLY A 37 12.06 3.46 3.69
N ILE A 38 13.08 4.22 3.27
CA ILE A 38 13.22 4.68 1.88
C ILE A 38 13.36 3.49 0.92
N MET A 39 14.20 2.51 1.26
CA MET A 39 14.40 1.31 0.44
C MET A 39 13.13 0.44 0.38
N ALA A 40 12.40 0.34 1.49
CA ALA A 40 11.13 -0.36 1.56
C ALA A 40 10.07 0.28 0.65
N MET A 41 10.03 1.63 0.54
CA MET A 41 9.08 2.30 -0.38
C MET A 41 9.26 1.84 -1.82
N GLY A 42 10.50 1.66 -2.29
CA GLY A 42 10.76 1.16 -3.65
C GLY A 42 10.27 -0.27 -3.84
N ALA A 43 10.57 -1.17 -2.90
CA ALA A 43 10.14 -2.57 -2.94
C ALA A 43 8.61 -2.71 -2.87
N LEU A 44 7.95 -1.92 -2.00
CA LEU A 44 6.50 -1.87 -1.86
C LEU A 44 5.85 -1.32 -3.13
N ALA A 45 6.35 -0.22 -3.69
CA ALA A 45 5.84 0.35 -4.94
C ALA A 45 5.94 -0.63 -6.11
N MET A 46 7.08 -1.30 -6.27
CA MET A 46 7.26 -2.34 -7.30
C MET A 46 6.28 -3.51 -7.11
N SER A 47 6.07 -3.94 -5.87
CA SER A 47 5.13 -5.01 -5.54
C SER A 47 3.69 -4.61 -5.86
N MET A 48 3.29 -3.39 -5.49
CA MET A 48 1.96 -2.85 -5.80
C MET A 48 1.72 -2.73 -7.30
N VAL A 49 2.66 -2.13 -8.04
CA VAL A 49 2.54 -1.98 -9.49
C VAL A 49 2.47 -3.35 -10.17
N GLY A 50 3.27 -4.33 -9.71
CA GLY A 50 3.19 -5.71 -10.20
C GLY A 50 1.79 -6.29 -10.02
N ILE A 51 1.20 -6.19 -8.84
CA ILE A 51 -0.16 -6.70 -8.58
C ILE A 51 -1.20 -5.92 -9.40
N ILE A 52 -1.10 -4.58 -9.46
CA ILE A 52 -2.03 -3.72 -10.19
C ILE A 52 -2.06 -4.06 -11.68
N THR A 53 -0.91 -4.35 -12.29
CA THR A 53 -0.83 -4.70 -13.71
C THR A 53 -1.31 -6.12 -14.00
N ILE A 54 -1.11 -7.08 -13.09
CA ILE A 54 -1.51 -8.48 -13.27
C ILE A 54 -2.99 -8.72 -12.94
N ALA A 55 -3.55 -8.01 -11.97
CA ALA A 55 -4.94 -8.14 -11.54
C ALA A 55 -5.99 -8.13 -12.68
N PRO A 56 -5.97 -7.21 -13.68
CA PRO A 56 -6.96 -7.23 -14.76
C PRO A 56 -6.82 -8.47 -15.66
N ILE A 57 -5.60 -8.99 -15.84
CA ILE A 57 -5.34 -10.19 -16.64
C ILE A 57 -5.86 -11.42 -15.89
N LEU A 58 -5.56 -11.54 -14.59
CA LEU A 58 -6.14 -12.56 -13.71
C LEU A 58 -7.66 -12.49 -13.72
N ALA A 59 -8.25 -11.31 -13.55
CA ALA A 59 -9.70 -11.11 -13.57
C ALA A 59 -10.31 -11.60 -14.88
N LYS A 60 -9.67 -11.37 -16.04
CA LYS A 60 -10.16 -11.86 -17.34
C LYS A 60 -10.12 -13.37 -17.48
N VAL A 61 -9.08 -14.03 -16.94
CA VAL A 61 -8.95 -15.50 -16.95
C VAL A 61 -9.93 -16.15 -15.97
N LEU A 62 -10.13 -15.54 -14.81
CA LEU A 62 -11.05 -16.02 -13.77
C LEU A 62 -12.52 -15.63 -14.02
N SER A 63 -12.79 -14.62 -14.85
CA SER A 63 -14.14 -14.16 -15.23
C SER A 63 -15.12 -15.29 -15.57
N PRO A 64 -14.82 -16.29 -16.42
CA PRO A 64 -15.77 -17.36 -16.73
C PRO A 64 -16.25 -18.16 -15.52
N ILE A 65 -15.50 -18.17 -14.42
CA ILE A 65 -15.84 -18.88 -13.17
C ILE A 65 -16.35 -17.91 -12.11
N VAL A 66 -15.68 -16.77 -11.95
CA VAL A 66 -15.97 -15.79 -10.90
C VAL A 66 -17.25 -15.02 -11.18
N VAL A 67 -17.50 -14.62 -12.43
CA VAL A 67 -18.72 -13.88 -12.80
C VAL A 67 -20.00 -14.66 -12.46
N PRO A 68 -20.19 -15.93 -12.85
CA PRO A 68 -21.41 -16.65 -12.50
C PRO A 68 -21.55 -16.87 -10.99
N VAL A 69 -20.46 -17.06 -10.25
CA VAL A 69 -20.49 -17.18 -8.77
C VAL A 69 -20.85 -15.86 -8.09
N TYR A 70 -20.24 -14.75 -8.50
CA TYR A 70 -20.53 -13.42 -7.94
C TYR A 70 -21.96 -12.99 -8.27
N THR A 71 -22.42 -13.18 -9.51
CA THR A 71 -23.81 -12.89 -9.91
C THR A 71 -24.80 -13.79 -9.19
N MET A 72 -24.47 -15.06 -8.92
CA MET A 72 -25.32 -15.97 -8.12
C MET A 72 -25.43 -15.52 -6.66
N LEU A 73 -24.37 -14.95 -6.10
CA LEU A 73 -24.35 -14.37 -4.75
C LEU A 73 -24.90 -12.93 -4.69
N GLY A 74 -25.29 -12.33 -5.83
CA GLY A 74 -25.77 -10.95 -5.91
C GLY A 74 -24.68 -9.89 -5.80
N ALA A 75 -23.41 -10.26 -5.94
CA ALA A 75 -22.26 -9.37 -5.91
C ALA A 75 -21.82 -8.93 -7.31
N ASP A 76 -21.36 -7.69 -7.43
CA ASP A 76 -20.83 -7.16 -8.70
C ASP A 76 -19.40 -7.69 -8.95
N PRO A 77 -19.09 -8.25 -10.13
CA PRO A 77 -17.76 -8.76 -10.46
C PRO A 77 -16.62 -7.73 -10.34
N SER A 78 -16.92 -6.43 -10.41
CA SER A 78 -15.93 -5.35 -10.23
C SER A 78 -15.32 -5.33 -8.84
N MET A 79 -16.00 -5.90 -7.83
CA MET A 79 -15.48 -6.02 -6.47
C MET A 79 -14.29 -6.99 -6.35
N PHE A 80 -14.13 -7.91 -7.31
CA PHE A 80 -12.98 -8.81 -7.33
C PHE A 80 -11.67 -8.04 -7.58
N ALA A 81 -11.71 -7.07 -8.49
CA ALA A 81 -10.57 -6.20 -8.78
C ALA A 81 -10.23 -5.35 -7.55
N THR A 82 -11.21 -4.68 -6.93
CA THR A 82 -10.93 -3.80 -5.76
C THR A 82 -10.44 -4.58 -4.53
N THR A 83 -10.96 -5.79 -4.29
CA THR A 83 -10.53 -6.67 -3.18
C THR A 83 -9.08 -7.13 -3.34
N LEU A 84 -8.63 -7.43 -4.57
CA LEU A 84 -7.23 -7.82 -4.84
C LEU A 84 -6.28 -6.62 -4.95
N LEU A 85 -6.77 -5.48 -5.43
CA LEU A 85 -5.95 -4.31 -5.78
C LEU A 85 -5.66 -3.39 -4.60
N ALA A 86 -6.61 -3.20 -3.69
CA ALA A 86 -6.47 -2.24 -2.60
C ALA A 86 -5.98 -2.89 -1.29
N ASN A 87 -5.01 -3.80 -1.43
CA ASN A 87 -4.38 -4.53 -0.32
C ASN A 87 -3.70 -3.60 0.72
N ASP A 88 -3.25 -2.40 0.33
CA ASP A 88 -2.55 -1.46 1.22
C ASP A 88 -3.22 -0.08 1.34
N MET A 89 -4.30 0.17 0.60
CA MET A 89 -5.08 1.43 0.66
C MET A 89 -6.42 1.26 1.39
N GLY A 90 -6.68 0.09 1.98
CA GLY A 90 -7.95 -0.20 2.66
C GLY A 90 -9.09 -0.34 1.67
N ALA A 91 -9.09 -1.45 0.91
CA ALA A 91 -10.00 -1.82 -0.19
C ALA A 91 -11.52 -1.63 -0.04
N LEU A 92 -12.00 -1.12 1.10
CA LEU A 92 -13.40 -0.97 1.46
C LEU A 92 -13.68 0.40 2.10
N ARG A 93 -13.31 1.48 1.41
CA ARG A 93 -13.85 2.83 1.68
C ARG A 93 -14.32 3.49 0.39
#